data_AF-A0A1I0BGM8-F1
#
_entry.id   AF-A0A1I0BGM8-F1
#
_cell.length_a   1.000
_cell.length_b   1.000
_cell.length_c   1.000
_cell.angle_alpha   90.00
_cell.angle_beta   90.00
_cell.angle_gamma   90.00
#
_symmetry.space_group_name_H-M   'P 1'
#
loop_
_entity.id
_entity.type
_entity.pdbx_description
1 polymer ?
#
loop_
_entity_poly.entity_id
_entity_poly.type
_entity_poly.pdbx_seq_one_letter_code
_entity_poly.pdbx_strand_id
1 'polypeptide(L)'
;MAKENEKVEVPEKAKKNAAEELVEIEIPISETQQDDWFCCVNGRTFQVQRGEKVNVPKWVKEVFDNETRMNKESIRRSQALQKKLADKEKAFS
;
A
#
# COMPACT_ATOMS: atom_id res chain seq x y z
N MET A 1 -9.69 27.38 10.63
CA MET A 1 -10.54 26.39 9.94
C MET A 1 -9.86 25.04 10.04
N ALA A 2 -10.12 24.31 11.13
CA ALA A 2 -9.68 22.93 11.28
C ALA A 2 -10.64 22.07 10.47
N LYS A 3 -10.15 21.42 9.41
CA LYS A 3 -10.95 20.43 8.69
C LYS A 3 -11.06 19.21 9.62
N GLU A 4 -12.27 18.96 10.08
CA GLU A 4 -12.65 17.72 10.77
C GLU A 4 -12.26 16.53 9.91
N ASN A 5 -11.39 15.68 10.44
CA ASN A 5 -11.11 14.36 9.90
C ASN A 5 -12.38 13.52 10.06
N GLU A 6 -13.11 13.42 8.96
CA GLU A 6 -14.28 12.57 8.80
C GLU A 6 -13.87 11.11 9.07
N LYS A 7 -14.37 10.59 10.19
CA LYS A 7 -14.22 9.19 10.60
C LYS A 7 -14.72 8.30 9.46
N VAL A 8 -13.81 7.59 8.81
CA VAL A 8 -14.18 6.55 7.85
C VAL A 8 -14.81 5.40 8.64
N GLU A 9 -16.13 5.30 8.53
CA GLU A 9 -16.94 4.27 9.17
C GLU A 9 -16.53 2.90 8.62
N VAL A 10 -15.79 2.14 9.44
CA VAL A 10 -15.57 0.71 9.21
C VAL A 10 -16.96 0.04 9.30
N PRO A 11 -17.50 -0.52 8.19
CA PRO A 11 -18.86 -1.05 8.20
C PRO A 11 -18.98 -2.17 9.24
N GLU A 12 -19.99 -2.00 10.13
CA GLU A 12 -20.27 -2.81 11.32
C GLU A 12 -20.36 -4.33 11.07
N LYS A 13 -20.54 -4.74 9.81
CA LYS A 13 -20.55 -6.15 9.37
C LYS A 13 -19.18 -6.83 9.37
N ALA A 14 -18.08 -6.10 9.55
CA ALA A 14 -16.73 -6.68 9.67
C ALA A 14 -16.47 -7.36 11.04
N LYS A 15 -17.35 -7.19 12.03
CA LYS A 15 -17.16 -7.72 13.40
C LYS A 15 -17.39 -9.25 13.58
N LYS A 16 -17.70 -10.01 12.51
CA LYS A 16 -18.14 -11.42 12.66
C LYS A 16 -17.07 -12.51 12.53
N ASN A 17 -15.80 -12.20 12.28
CA ASN A 17 -14.72 -13.20 12.39
C ASN A 17 -13.56 -12.65 13.24
N ALA A 18 -13.81 -12.49 14.53
CA ALA A 18 -12.83 -12.05 15.53
C ALA A 18 -11.95 -13.22 16.04
N ALA A 19 -11.43 -14.04 15.13
CA ALA A 19 -10.55 -15.16 15.46
C ALA A 19 -9.24 -15.15 14.64
N GLU A 20 -8.90 -14.01 14.03
CA GLU A 20 -7.71 -13.88 13.19
C GLU A 20 -6.70 -12.95 13.86
N GLU A 21 -5.45 -13.39 13.91
CA GLU A 21 -4.33 -12.61 14.47
C GLU A 21 -4.30 -11.22 13.83
N LEU A 22 -4.56 -10.19 14.63
CA LEU A 22 -4.45 -8.79 14.24
C LEU A 22 -2.98 -8.40 14.30
N VAL A 23 -2.45 -7.91 13.19
CA VAL A 23 -1.08 -7.44 13.03
C VAL A 23 -1.13 -5.95 12.73
N GLU A 24 -0.30 -5.18 13.44
CA GLU A 24 -0.13 -3.76 13.21
C GLU A 24 0.70 -3.54 11.94
N ILE A 25 0.18 -2.73 11.01
CA ILE A 25 0.91 -2.28 9.83
C ILE A 25 1.10 -0.77 9.92
N GLU A 26 2.33 -0.34 9.66
CA GLU A 26 2.66 1.06 9.46
C GLU A 26 3.05 1.26 8.01
N ILE A 27 2.28 2.10 7.29
CA ILE A 27 2.62 2.50 5.93
C ILE A 27 3.34 3.86 6.03
N PRO A 28 4.64 3.94 5.71
CA PRO A 28 5.37 5.20 5.80
C PRO A 28 4.82 6.22 4.80
N ILE A 29 4.67 7.46 5.27
CA ILE A 29 4.36 8.60 4.42
C ILE A 29 5.59 8.90 3.56
N SER A 30 5.47 8.78 2.24
CA SER A 30 6.50 9.25 1.31
C SER A 30 5.91 10.39 0.49
N GLU A 31 6.65 11.48 0.29
CA GLU A 31 6.18 12.67 -0.46
C GLU A 31 5.76 12.35 -1.91
N THR A 32 6.26 11.26 -2.48
CA THR A 32 6.01 10.83 -3.86
C THR A 32 4.81 9.91 -4.03
N GLN A 33 4.29 9.31 -2.95
CA GLN A 33 3.11 8.45 -2.98
C GLN A 33 2.12 8.90 -1.92
N GLN A 34 1.26 9.85 -2.30
CA GLN A 34 0.23 10.42 -1.42
C GLN A 34 -1.08 9.60 -1.40
N ASP A 35 -1.19 8.57 -2.25
CA ASP A 35 -2.43 7.80 -2.35
C ASP A 35 -2.61 6.84 -1.17
N ASP A 36 -3.83 6.80 -0.64
CA ASP A 36 -4.29 5.86 0.39
C ASP A 36 -4.14 4.41 -0.09
N TRP A 37 -3.81 3.51 0.84
CA TRP A 37 -3.76 2.08 0.53
C TRP A 37 -5.13 1.45 0.70
N PHE A 38 -5.64 0.85 -0.37
CA PHE A 38 -6.96 0.23 -0.40
C PHE A 38 -6.84 -1.25 -0.78
N CYS A 39 -7.47 -2.13 0.01
CA CYS A 39 -7.53 -3.55 -0.31
C CYS A 39 -8.92 -4.13 -0.12
N CYS A 40 -9.29 -5.05 -1.01
CA CYS A 40 -10.56 -5.79 -0.97
C CYS A 40 -10.26 -7.27 -0.90
N VAL A 41 -10.68 -7.94 0.18
CA VAL A 41 -10.52 -9.38 0.33
C VAL A 41 -11.86 -9.99 0.73
N ASN A 42 -12.35 -10.95 -0.05
CA ASN A 42 -13.60 -11.68 0.22
C ASN A 42 -14.80 -10.77 0.52
N GLY A 43 -14.93 -9.66 -0.22
CA GLY A 43 -16.01 -8.68 -0.03
C GLY A 43 -15.87 -7.78 1.20
N ARG A 44 -14.74 -7.85 1.92
CA ARG A 44 -14.35 -6.91 2.97
C ARG A 44 -13.37 -5.89 2.39
N THR A 45 -13.68 -4.62 2.58
CA THR A 45 -12.87 -3.50 2.12
C THR A 45 -12.10 -2.91 3.31
N PHE A 46 -10.80 -2.68 3.11
CA PHE A 46 -9.94 -1.99 4.06
C PHE A 46 -9.32 -0.79 3.37
N GLN A 47 -9.40 0.35 4.04
CA GLN A 47 -8.69 1.56 3.65
C GLN A 47 -7.75 1.91 4.79
N VAL A 48 -6.45 1.96 4.49
CA VAL A 48 -5.39 2.31 5.42
C VAL A 48 -4.79 3.62 4.95
N GLN A 49 -4.94 4.67 5.76
CA GLN A 49 -4.30 5.95 5.52
C GLN A 49 -2.80 5.86 5.83
N ARG A 50 -1.96 6.49 5.02
CA ARG A 50 -0.51 6.49 5.24
C ARG A 50 -0.15 7.28 6.50
N GLY A 51 0.79 6.76 7.29
CA GLY A 51 1.21 7.35 8.56
C GLY A 51 0.37 6.98 9.76
N GLU A 52 -0.73 6.25 9.58
CA GLU A 52 -1.52 5.71 10.68
C GLU A 52 -1.16 4.24 10.92
N LYS A 53 -1.06 3.86 12.20
CA LYS A 53 -0.91 2.47 12.59
C LYS A 53 -2.27 1.82 12.65
N VAL A 54 -2.56 0.96 11.67
CA VAL A 54 -3.84 0.26 11.59
C VAL A 54 -3.64 -1.22 11.90
N ASN A 55 -4.47 -1.74 12.81
CA ASN A 55 -4.52 -3.16 13.12
C ASN A 55 -5.35 -3.87 12.04
N VAL A 56 -4.69 -4.71 11.25
CA VAL A 56 -5.34 -5.49 10.19
C VAL A 56 -5.09 -6.98 10.38
N PRO A 57 -5.95 -7.86 9.84
CA PRO A 57 -5.71 -9.30 9.89
C PRO A 57 -4.44 -9.73 9.14
N LYS A 58 -3.83 -10.85 9.56
CA LYS A 58 -2.63 -11.44 8.94
C LYS A 58 -2.69 -11.60 7.42
N TRP A 59 -3.83 -11.96 6.86
CA TRP A 59 -3.98 -12.08 5.39
C TRP A 59 -3.87 -10.73 4.69
N VAL A 60 -4.35 -9.64 5.30
CA VAL A 60 -4.16 -8.27 4.77
C VAL A 60 -2.68 -7.90 4.78
N LYS A 61 -1.96 -8.26 5.85
CA LYS A 61 -0.50 -8.05 5.96
C LYS A 61 0.25 -8.71 4.83
N GLU A 62 -0.10 -9.96 4.52
CA GLU A 62 0.58 -10.73 3.48
C GLU A 62 0.34 -10.12 2.08
N VAL A 63 -0.87 -9.63 1.81
CA VAL A 63 -1.18 -8.88 0.58
C VAL A 63 -0.35 -7.60 0.50
N PHE A 64 -0.29 -6.82 1.58
CA PHE A 64 0.52 -5.61 1.65
C PHE A 64 2.01 -5.87 1.39
N ASP A 65 2.57 -6.94 1.99
CA ASP A 65 3.96 -7.33 1.78
C ASP A 65 4.22 -7.79 0.35
N ASN A 66 3.27 -8.51 -0.24
CA ASN A 66 3.35 -8.94 -1.62
C ASN A 66 3.35 -7.76 -2.60
N GLU A 67 2.46 -6.79 -2.40
CA GLU A 67 2.42 -5.57 -3.21
C GLU A 67 3.71 -4.76 -3.07
N THR A 68 4.21 -4.60 -1.85
CA THR A 68 5.47 -3.90 -1.58
C THR A 68 6.63 -4.56 -2.31
N ARG A 69 6.69 -5.90 -2.29
CA ARG A 69 7.72 -6.67 -3.02
C ARG A 69 7.59 -6.47 -4.52
N MET A 70 6.37 -6.57 -5.07
CA MET A 70 6.12 -6.37 -6.50
C MET A 70 6.52 -4.95 -6.95
N ASN A 71 6.16 -3.93 -6.17
CA ASN A 71 6.48 -2.55 -6.50
C ASN A 71 8.01 -2.30 -6.51
N LYS A 72 8.73 -2.84 -5.51
CA LYS A 72 10.20 -2.76 -5.46
C LYS A 72 10.86 -3.38 -6.69
N GLU A 73 10.43 -4.57 -7.09
CA GLU A 73 10.98 -5.25 -8.28
C GLU A 73 10.64 -4.51 -9.58
N SER A 74 9.42 -3.95 -9.67
CA SER A 74 9.01 -3.11 -10.81
C SER A 74 9.89 -1.88 -10.94
N ILE A 75 10.12 -1.15 -9.85
CA ILE A 75 11.00 0.03 -9.81
C ILE A 75 12.42 -0.35 -10.25
N ARG A 76 12.96 -1.44 -9.71
CA ARG A 76 14.30 -1.92 -10.07
C ARG A 76 14.42 -2.23 -11.56
N ARG A 77 13.43 -2.91 -12.14
CA ARG A 77 13.42 -3.26 -13.56
C ARG A 77 13.24 -2.03 -14.44
N SER A 78 12.37 -1.10 -14.05
CA SER A 78 12.16 0.19 -14.72
C SER A 78 13.44 1.01 -14.78
N GLN A 79 14.14 1.17 -13.65
CA GLN A 79 15.43 1.87 -13.58
C GLN A 79 16.49 1.21 -14.46
N ALA A 80 16.57 -0.12 -14.47
CA ALA A 80 17.51 -0.84 -15.32
C ALA A 80 17.23 -0.64 -16.81
N LEU A 81 15.95 -0.58 -17.22
CA LEU A 81 15.55 -0.29 -18.60
C LEU A 81 15.87 1.16 -18.96
N GLN A 82 15.54 2.13 -18.09
CA GLN A 82 15.86 3.54 -18.31
C GLN A 82 17.36 3.75 -18.50
N LYS A 83 18.20 3.09 -17.68
CA LYS A 83 19.65 3.15 -17.85
C LYS A 83 20.11 2.58 -19.20
N LYS A 84 19.59 1.41 -19.60
CA LYS A 84 19.91 0.82 -20.91
C LYS A 84 19.49 1.70 -22.08
N LEU A 85 18.36 2.41 -21.95
CA LEU A 85 17.90 3.37 -22.95
C LEU A 85 18.83 4.57 -23.02
N ALA A 86 19.18 5.18 -21.89
CA ALA A 86 20.10 6.31 -21.82
C ALA A 86 21.50 5.97 -22.37
N ASP A 87 22.01 4.76 -22.09
CA ASP A 87 23.29 4.29 -22.63
C ASP A 87 23.22 4.11 -24.17
N LYS A 88 22.08 3.67 -24.71
CA LYS A 88 21.85 3.58 -26.16
C LYS A 88 21.74 4.95 -26.82
N GLU A 89 21.04 5.90 -26.21
CA GLU A 89 20.91 7.27 -26.74
C GLU A 89 22.27 7.95 -26.84
N LYS A 90 23.14 7.77 -25.83
CA LYS A 90 24.52 8.27 -25.87
C LYS A 90 25.40 7.60 -26.91
N ALA A 91 25.12 6.35 -27.28
CA ALA A 91 25.87 5.63 -28.31
C ALA A 91 25.44 5.99 -29.74
N PHE A 92 24.28 6.63 -29.91
CA PHE A 92 23.74 7.04 -31.21
C PHE A 92 23.88 8.55 -31.48
N SER A 93 24.29 9.33 -30.47
CA SER A 93 24.69 10.75 -30.58
C SER A 93 26.19 10.88 -30.80
#